data_AF-A0A9X9F0I8-F1
#
_entry.id   AF-A0A9X9F0I8-F1
#
_cell.length_a   1.000
_cell.length_b   1.000
_cell.length_c   1.000
_cell.angle_alpha   90.00
_cell.angle_beta   90.00
_cell.angle_gamma   90.00
#
_symmetry.space_group_name_H-M   'P 1'
#
loop_
_entity.id
_entity.type
_entity.pdbx_description
1 polymer ?
#
loop_
_entity_poly.entity_id
_entity_poly.type
_entity_poly.pdbx_seq_one_letter_code
_entity_poly.pdbx_strand_id
1 'polypeptide(L)' 'MKLFILKYWRNICSYIFIIIGVIFINKSFLFCMVEGISMQPTLNEKDYILVNKVNVCLSSFHHGDVVIIKKEDEP' A
#
# COMPACT_ATOMS: atom_id res chain seq x y z
N MET A 1 -9.05 24.91 33.91
CA MET A 1 -7.72 24.81 33.27
C MET A 1 -7.38 23.40 32.77
N LYS A 2 -7.50 22.33 33.59
CA LYS A 2 -7.16 20.95 33.18
C LYS A 2 -7.93 20.38 31.97
N LEU A 3 -9.21 20.72 31.82
CA LEU A 3 -10.06 20.28 30.69
C LEU A 3 -9.60 20.81 29.32
N PHE A 4 -9.05 22.03 29.28
CA PHE A 4 -8.56 22.63 28.02
C PHE A 4 -7.28 21.97 27.54
N ILE A 5 -6.34 21.68 28.45
CA ILE A 5 -5.09 20.96 28.14
C ILE A 5 -5.36 19.54 27.67
N LEU A 6 -6.27 18.81 28.31
CA LEU A 6 -6.61 17.43 27.91
C LEU A 6 -7.27 17.37 26.52
N LYS A 7 -8.14 18.34 26.22
CA LYS A 7 -8.80 18.46 24.90
C LYS A 7 -7.79 18.78 23.79
N TYR A 8 -6.83 19.65 24.06
CA TYR A 8 -5.78 20.02 23.11
C TYR A 8 -4.83 18.83 22.84
N TRP A 9 -4.43 18.10 23.88
CA TRP A 9 -3.59 16.91 23.75
C TRP A 9 -4.27 15.79 22.95
N ARG A 10 -5.57 15.57 23.16
CA ARG A 10 -6.36 14.61 22.37
C ARG A 10 -6.38 14.95 20.89
N ASN A 11 -6.52 16.23 20.55
CA ASN A 11 -6.52 16.67 19.16
C ASN A 11 -5.15 16.47 18.51
N ILE A 12 -4.05 16.84 19.20
CA ILE A 12 -2.69 16.62 18.71
C ILE A 12 -2.42 15.13 18.48
N CYS A 13 -2.77 14.26 19.43
CA CYS A 13 -2.62 12.82 19.26
C CYS A 13 -3.40 12.32 18.04
N SER A 14 -4.64 12.81 17.84
CA SER A 14 -5.43 12.48 16.66
C SER A 14 -4.74 12.88 15.35
N TYR A 15 -4.14 14.07 15.28
CA TYR A 15 -3.38 14.50 14.10
C TYR A 15 -2.16 13.62 13.84
N ILE A 16 -1.43 13.25 14.89
CA ILE A 16 -0.27 12.34 14.78
C ILE A 16 -0.71 10.98 14.23
N PHE A 17 -1.80 10.40 14.73
CA PHE A 17 -2.33 9.14 14.22
C PHE A 17 -2.74 9.22 12.75
N ILE A 18 -3.36 10.32 12.33
CA ILE A 18 -3.73 10.53 10.92
C ILE A 18 -2.47 10.57 10.04
N ILE A 19 -1.44 11.32 10.43
CA ILE A 19 -0.18 11.42 9.68
C ILE A 19 0.49 10.05 9.55
N ILE A 20 0.59 9.30 10.65
CA ILE A 20 1.15 7.95 10.66
C ILE A 20 0.33 7.03 9.74
N GLY A 21 -1.00 7.11 9.80
CA GLY A 21 -1.89 6.34 8.93
C GLY A 21 -1.66 6.63 7.45
N VAL A 22 -1.52 7.91 7.07
CA VAL A 22 -1.25 8.31 5.67
C VAL A 22 0.11 7.79 5.20
N ILE A 23 1.15 7.92 6.01
CA ILE A 23 2.48 7.38 5.69
C ILE A 23 2.42 5.85 5.52
N PHE A 24 1.71 5.18 6.43
CA PHE A 24 1.53 3.73 6.37
C PHE A 24 0.83 3.30 5.07
N ILE A 25 -0.27 3.95 4.69
CA ILE A 25 -0.99 3.66 3.44
C ILE A 25 -0.07 3.84 2.22
N ASN A 26 0.64 4.96 2.13
CA ASN A 26 1.55 5.23 1.01
C ASN A 26 2.70 4.22 0.91
N LYS A 27 3.17 3.69 2.03
CA LYS A 27 4.20 2.64 2.05
C LYS A 27 3.63 1.25 1.74
N SER A 28 2.37 1.03 2.12
CA SER A 28 1.67 -0.25 2.01
C SER A 28 1.17 -0.54 0.61
N PHE A 29 0.75 0.49 -0.12
CA PHE A 29 0.20 0.36 -1.45
C PHE A 29 1.15 0.90 -2.51
N LEU A 30 1.19 0.24 -3.66
CA LEU A 30 1.89 0.72 -4.84
C LEU A 30 0.92 0.78 -6.01
N PHE A 31 0.92 1.92 -6.68
CA PHE A 31 0.13 2.13 -7.89
C PHE A 31 1.07 2.02 -9.09
N CYS A 32 0.81 1.08 -9.99
CA CYS A 32 1.62 0.90 -11.18
C CYS A 32 0.77 0.57 -12.41
N MET A 33 1.31 0.91 -13.57
CA MET A 33 0.72 0.62 -14.87
C MET A 33 1.26 -0.71 -15.38
N VAL A 34 0.38 -1.53 -15.95
CA VAL A 34 0.76 -2.82 -16.54
C VAL A 34 1.37 -2.58 -17.91
N GLU A 35 2.57 -3.11 -18.10
CA GLU A 35 3.29 -3.11 -19.38
C GLU A 35 3.30 -4.53 -19.97
N GLY A 36 2.90 -4.64 -21.24
CA GLY A 36 2.92 -5.89 -21.99
C GLY A 36 1.62 -6.71 -21.94
N ILE A 37 1.62 -7.82 -22.67
CA ILE A 37 0.43 -8.65 -22.95
C ILE A 37 0.34 -9.94 -22.12
N SER A 38 1.32 -10.19 -21.24
CA SER A 38 1.50 -11.50 -20.60
C SER A 38 0.35 -11.96 -19.70
N MET A 39 -0.48 -11.02 -19.21
CA MET A 39 -1.58 -11.31 -18.29
C MET A 39 -2.96 -11.08 -18.91
N GLN A 40 -3.06 -10.95 -20.24
CA GLN A 40 -4.36 -10.89 -20.90
C GLN A 40 -5.11 -12.23 -20.77
N PRO A 41 -6.46 -12.21 -20.61
CA PRO A 41 -7.33 -11.03 -20.58
C PRO A 41 -7.50 -10.39 -19.19
N THR A 42 -6.88 -10.95 -18.14
CA THR A 42 -7.05 -10.50 -16.75
C THR A 42 -6.53 -9.09 -16.52
N LEU A 43 -5.39 -8.76 -17.11
CA LEU A 43 -4.79 -7.43 -17.12
C LEU A 43 -4.43 -7.06 -18.55
N ASN A 44 -4.98 -5.94 -19.03
CA ASN A 44 -4.64 -5.41 -20.34
C ASN A 44 -3.49 -4.43 -20.24
N GLU A 45 -2.85 -4.20 -21.38
CA GLU A 45 -1.82 -3.19 -21.49
C GLU A 45 -2.40 -1.83 -21.10
N LYS A 46 -1.66 -1.05 -20.32
CA LYS A 46 -2.06 0.27 -19.80
C LYS A 46 -3.11 0.26 -18.69
N ASP A 47 -3.54 -0.90 -18.21
CA ASP A 47 -4.35 -0.98 -17.01
C ASP A 47 -3.53 -0.52 -15.79
N TYR A 48 -4.17 0.21 -14.88
CA TYR A 48 -3.56 0.62 -13.62
C TYR A 48 -4.00 -0.33 -12.51
N ILE A 49 -3.03 -0.84 -11.76
CA ILE A 49 -3.25 -1.76 -10.64
C ILE A 49 -2.78 -1.15 -9.33
N LEU A 50 -3.52 -1.47 -8.26
CA LEU A 50 -3.18 -1.14 -6.89
C LEU A 50 -2.67 -2.40 -6.19
N VAL A 51 -1.43 -2.37 -5.73
CA VAL A 51 -0.71 -3.52 -5.20
C VAL A 51 -0.60 -3.37 -3.69
N ASN A 52 -1.07 -4.35 -2.94
CA ASN A 52 -0.90 -4.40 -1.49
C ASN A 52 0.41 -5.10 -1.11
N LYS A 53 1.42 -4.33 -0.73
CA LYS A 53 2.75 -4.84 -0.34
C LYS A 53 2.76 -5.46 1.05
N VAL A 54 1.87 -5.03 1.95
CA VAL A 54 1.86 -5.50 3.34
C VAL A 54 1.44 -6.95 3.43
N ASN A 55 0.57 -7.39 2.51
CA ASN A 55 0.10 -8.76 2.49
C ASN A 55 1.24 -9.77 2.33
N VAL A 56 2.29 -9.42 1.59
CA VAL A 56 3.49 -10.27 1.41
C VAL A 56 4.28 -10.44 2.71
N CYS A 57 4.27 -9.42 3.59
CA CYS A 57 5.00 -9.48 4.85
C CYS A 57 4.21 -10.21 5.95
N LEU A 58 2.88 -10.11 5.93
CA LEU A 58 2.01 -10.66 6.96
C LEU A 58 1.42 -12.03 6.60
N SER A 59 1.35 -12.38 5.33
CA SER A 59 0.72 -13.61 4.84
C SER A 59 1.53 -14.27 3.72
N SER A 60 1.30 -15.56 3.53
CA SER A 60 1.86 -16.30 2.39
C SER A 60 1.06 -16.07 1.12
N PHE A 61 1.69 -16.26 -0.03
CA PHE A 61 1.00 -16.26 -1.32
C PHE A 61 0.05 -17.45 -1.43
N HIS A 62 -1.12 -17.21 -2.02
CA HIS A 62 -2.11 -18.25 -2.30
C HIS A 62 -2.19 -18.53 -3.80
N HIS A 63 -2.64 -19.73 -4.14
CA HIS A 63 -2.89 -20.07 -5.53
C HIS A 63 -3.98 -19.16 -6.10
N GLY A 64 -3.67 -18.47 -7.21
CA GLY A 64 -4.56 -17.50 -7.85
C GLY A 64 -4.23 -16.04 -7.54
N ASP A 65 -3.32 -15.77 -6.61
CA ASP A 65 -2.84 -14.41 -6.37
C ASP A 65 -2.03 -13.89 -7.58
N VAL A 66 -2.33 -12.66 -8.00
CA VAL A 66 -1.52 -11.94 -8.99
C VAL A 66 -0.40 -11.21 -8.24
N VAL A 67 0.85 -11.58 -8.52
CA VAL A 67 2.02 -11.10 -7.78
C VAL A 67 2.97 -10.34 -8.70
N ILE A 68 3.64 -9.32 -8.14
CA ILE A 68 4.73 -8.61 -8.81
C ILE A 68 6.04 -9.14 -8.26
N ILE A 69 6.85 -9.71 -9.14
CA ILE A 69 8.18 -10.22 -8.81
C ILE A 69 9.20 -9.27 -9.43
N LYS A 70 10.09 -8.73 -8.60
CA LYS A 70 11.24 -7.98 -9.13
C LYS A 70 12.18 -9.00 -9.76
N LYS A 71 12.40 -8.89 -11.08
CA LYS A 71 13.51 -9.64 -11.70
C LYS A 71 14.81 -9.16 -11.05
N GLU A 72 15.59 -10.11 -10.57
CA GLU A 72 16.99 -9.85 -10.26
C GLU A 72 17.65 -9.49 -11.59
N ASP A 73 18.30 -8.33 -11.64
CA ASP A 73 18.87 -7.78 -12.87
C ASP A 73 19.70 -8.88 -13.57
N GLU A 74 19.35 -9.23 -14.81
CA GLU A 74 20.38 -9.69 -15.74
C GLU A 74 21.38 -8.51 -15.87
N PRO A 75 22.69 -8.81 -15.85
CA PRO A 75 23.78 -7.94 -15.38
C PRO A 75 23.81 -6.50 -15.90
#